data_AF-A0A316L7K9-F1
#
_entry.id   AF-A0A316L7K9-F1
#
_cell.length_a   1.000
_cell.length_b   1.000
_cell.length_c   1.000
_cell.angle_alpha   90.00
_cell.angle_beta   90.00
_cell.angle_gamma   90.00
#
_symmetry.space_group_name_H-M   'P 1'
#
loop_
_entity.id
_entity.type
_entity.pdbx_description
1 polymer ?
#
loop_
_entity_poly.entity_id
_entity_poly.type
_entity_poly.pdbx_seq_one_letter_code
_entity_poly.pdbx_strand_id
1 'polypeptide(L)' 'MTLLGTFGPQTAPQALLKLRGGKTSIVSRGDRVNGQTVVAIEKGRMALARNGTTHWLEMPAPNS' A
#
# COMPACT_ATOMS: atom_id res chain seq x y z
N MET A 1 -3.56 -1.10 9.19
CA MET A 1 -3.23 -0.01 8.26
C MET A 1 -4.30 -0.02 7.19
N THR A 2 -4.50 1.09 6.50
CA THR A 2 -5.52 1.21 5.47
C THR A 2 -4.89 1.83 4.23
N LEU A 3 -5.15 1.24 3.06
CA LEU A 3 -4.79 1.85 1.78
C LEU A 3 -5.81 2.95 1.47
N LEU A 4 -5.36 4.19 1.38
CA LEU A 4 -6.22 5.33 1.08
C LEU A 4 -6.27 5.64 -0.42
N GLY A 5 -5.22 5.27 -1.16
CA GLY A 5 -5.08 5.63 -2.56
C GLY A 5 -3.83 5.06 -3.20
N THR A 6 -3.85 4.97 -4.52
CA THR A 6 -2.68 4.68 -5.37
C THR A 6 -2.60 5.73 -6.46
N PHE A 7 -1.41 6.25 -6.75
CA PHE A 7 -1.22 7.37 -7.67
C PHE A 7 0.17 7.31 -8.31
N GLY A 8 0.45 8.25 -9.22
CA GLY A 8 1.71 8.31 -9.96
C GLY A 8 1.66 7.58 -11.32
N PRO A 9 2.75 7.66 -12.10
CA PRO A 9 2.84 7.03 -13.41
C PRO A 9 2.91 5.51 -13.30
N GLN A 10 2.49 4.79 -14.35
CA GLN A 10 2.51 3.32 -14.37
C GLN A 10 3.91 2.71 -14.17
N THR A 11 4.97 3.47 -14.51
CA THR A 11 6.37 3.05 -14.34
C THR A 11 6.91 3.27 -12.93
N ALA A 12 6.27 4.13 -12.13
CA ALA A 12 6.65 4.44 -10.75
C ALA A 12 5.40 4.71 -9.88
N PRO A 13 4.52 3.71 -9.72
CA PRO A 13 3.32 3.88 -8.91
C PRO A 13 3.68 4.04 -7.43
N GLN A 14 2.87 4.81 -6.73
CA GLN A 14 2.98 5.08 -5.31
C GLN A 14 1.64 4.82 -4.60
N ALA A 15 1.70 4.54 -3.31
CA ALA A 15 0.52 4.28 -2.48
C ALA A 15 0.48 5.21 -1.26
N LEU A 16 -0.71 5.71 -0.92
CA LEU A 16 -0.96 6.47 0.30
C LEU A 16 -1.56 5.53 1.36
N LEU A 17 -0.87 5.38 2.48
CA LEU A 17 -1.28 4.53 3.59
C LEU A 17 -1.64 5.36 4.82
N LYS A 18 -2.68 4.92 5.54
CA LYS A 18 -2.92 5.30 6.94
C LYS A 18 -2.36 4.22 7.86
N LEU A 19 -1.36 4.58 8.66
CA LEU A 19 -0.71 3.69 9.62
C LEU A 19 -1.55 3.53 10.89
N ARG A 20 -1.23 2.49 11.67
CA ARG A 20 -1.76 2.34 13.03
C ARG A 20 -1.19 3.51 13.85
N GLY A 21 -2.04 4.40 14.34
CA GLY A 21 -1.65 5.70 14.92
C GLY A 21 -2.12 6.91 14.13
N GLY A 22 -2.82 6.72 12.99
CA GLY A 22 -3.46 7.81 12.26
C GLY A 22 -2.55 8.59 11.31
N LYS A 23 -1.22 8.47 11.46
CA LYS A 23 -0.23 9.03 10.53
C LYS A 23 -0.43 8.48 9.12
N THR A 24 -0.28 9.35 8.13
CA THR A 24 -0.23 8.95 6.72
C THR A 24 1.21 8.80 6.22
N SER A 25 1.43 7.91 5.26
CA SER A 25 2.73 7.68 4.63
C SER A 25 2.54 7.38 3.15
N ILE A 26 3.38 7.97 2.32
CA ILE A 26 3.53 7.58 0.91
C ILE A 26 4.59 6.48 0.85
N VAL A 27 4.33 5.43 0.07
CA VAL A 27 5.27 4.33 -0.14
C VAL A 27 5.36 3.96 -1.62
N SER A 28 6.51 3.45 -2.00
CA SER A 28 6.85 2.93 -3.33
C SER A 28 7.27 1.46 -3.24
N ARG A 29 7.37 0.78 -4.38
CA ARG A 29 7.88 -0.60 -4.42
C ARG A 29 9.29 -0.67 -3.83
N GLY A 30 9.50 -1.60 -2.90
CA GLY A 30 10.75 -1.79 -2.16
C GLY A 30 10.71 -1.19 -0.74
N ASP A 31 9.79 -0.27 -0.46
CA ASP A 31 9.68 0.33 0.87
C ASP A 31 9.20 -0.68 1.91
N ARG A 32 9.61 -0.46 3.16
CA ARG A 32 9.15 -1.23 4.32
C ARG A 32 8.11 -0.47 5.12
N VAL A 33 6.98 -1.12 5.40
CA VAL A 33 5.89 -0.58 6.22
C VAL A 33 5.36 -1.63 7.18
N ASN A 34 5.32 -1.32 8.49
CA ASN A 34 4.90 -2.24 9.56
C ASN A 34 5.53 -3.65 9.46
N GLY A 35 6.83 -3.72 9.16
CA GLY A 35 7.56 -4.99 9.03
C GLY A 35 7.26 -5.79 7.76
N GLN A 36 6.63 -5.16 6.77
CA GLN A 36 6.31 -5.77 5.47
C GLN A 36 6.95 -4.97 4.34
N THR A 37 7.26 -5.62 3.22
CA THR A 37 7.85 -4.96 2.05
C THR A 37 6.79 -4.77 0.98
N VAL A 38 6.75 -3.58 0.37
CA VAL A 38 5.88 -3.31 -0.78
C VAL A 38 6.48 -3.97 -2.01
N VAL A 39 5.78 -4.94 -2.59
CA VAL A 39 6.27 -5.72 -3.74
C VAL A 39 5.56 -5.39 -5.05
N ALA A 40 4.34 -4.87 -4.98
CA ALA A 40 3.61 -4.35 -6.14
C ALA A 40 2.62 -3.25 -5.72
N ILE A 41 2.36 -2.31 -6.63
CA ILE A 41 1.32 -1.29 -6.49
C ILE A 41 0.56 -1.26 -7.81
N GLU A 42 -0.76 -1.40 -7.73
CA GLU A 42 -1.68 -1.33 -8.87
C GLU A 42 -2.82 -0.37 -8.54
N LYS A 43 -3.71 -0.11 -9.51
CA LYS A 43 -4.85 0.78 -9.29
C LYS A 43 -5.74 0.23 -8.17
N GLY A 44 -5.75 0.94 -7.05
CA GLY A 44 -6.61 0.66 -5.90
C GLY A 44 -6.18 -0.49 -5.00
N ARG A 45 -4.99 -1.07 -5.23
CA ARG A 45 -4.46 -2.16 -4.39
C ARG A 45 -2.94 -2.17 -4.35
N MET A 46 -2.39 -2.69 -3.26
CA MET A 46 -0.96 -2.80 -3.05
C MET A 46 -0.62 -4.17 -2.45
N ALA A 47 0.39 -4.84 -2.99
CA ALA A 47 0.86 -6.12 -2.47
C ALA A 47 1.96 -5.89 -1.42
N LEU A 48 1.79 -6.54 -0.27
CA LEU A 48 2.75 -6.56 0.83
C LEU A 48 3.27 -7.98 1.02
N ALA A 49 4.59 -8.10 1.16
CA ALA A 49 5.25 -9.36 1.46
C ALA A 49 5.86 -9.37 2.86
N ARG A 50 5.68 -10.49 3.57
CA ARG A 50 6.33 -10.78 4.85
C ARG A 50 6.59 -12.28 4.96
N ASN A 51 7.83 -12.66 5.27
CA ASN A 51 8.24 -14.04 5.48
C ASN A 51 7.83 -15.00 4.34
N GLY A 52 7.98 -14.57 3.09
CA GLY A 52 7.62 -15.35 1.90
C GLY A 52 6.14 -15.35 1.54
N THR A 53 5.26 -14.84 2.41
CA THR A 53 3.82 -14.71 2.12
C THR A 53 3.52 -13.32 1.58
N THR A 54 2.75 -13.25 0.50
CA THR A 54 2.27 -11.99 -0.10
C THR A 54 0.76 -11.87 0.06
N HIS A 55 0.28 -10.68 0.40
CA HIS A 55 -1.15 -10.37 0.41
C HIS A 55 -1.43 -9.02 -0.23
N TRP A 56 -2.61 -8.91 -0.82
CA TRP A 56 -3.13 -7.66 -1.34
C TRP A 56 -3.81 -6.87 -0.21
N LEU A 57 -3.45 -5.60 -0.10
CA LEU A 57 -4.18 -4.59 0.64
C LEU A 57 -4.98 -3.78 -0.38
N GLU A 58 -6.30 -3.88 -0.30
CA GLU A 58 -7.21 -3.15 -1.19
C GLU A 58 -7.68 -1.85 -0.53
N MET A 59 -8.02 -0.86 -1.35
CA MET A 59 -8.70 0.33 -0.86
C MET A 59 -10.07 -0.07 -0.28
N PRO A 60 -10.48 0.51 0.86
CA PRO A 60 -11.85 0.36 1.34
C PRO A 60 -12.85 0.79 0.27
N ALA A 61 -13.98 0.08 0.18
CA ALA A 61 -15.12 0.59 -0.56
C ALA A 61 -15.55 1.93 0.05
N PRO A 62 -16.01 2.90 -0.75
CA PRO A 62 -16.63 4.11 -0.22
C PRO A 62 -17.79 3.70 0.67
N ASN A 63 -17.72 4.04 1.96
CA ASN A 63 -18.85 3.90 2.86
C ASN A 63 -19.95 4.82 2.29
N SER A 64 -20.96 4.24 1.63
CA SER A 64 -22.13 4.98 1.12
C SER A 64 -23.17 5.13 2.22
#